data_AF-A0A1F4DWZ5-F1
#
_entry.id   AF-A0A1F4DWZ5-F1
#
_cell.length_a   1.000
_cell.length_b   1.000
_cell.length_c   1.000
_cell.angle_alpha   90.00
_cell.angle_beta   90.00
_cell.angle_gamma   90.00
#
_symmetry.space_group_name_H-M   'P 1'
#
loop_
_entity.id
_entity.type
_entity.pdbx_description
1 polymer ?
#
loop_
_entity_poly.entity_id
_entity_poly.type
_entity_poly.pdbx_seq_one_letter_code
_entity_poly.pdbx_strand_id
1 'polypeptide(L)'
;MTGPSLANLFGRKAGTVPGFLRYSDALRRSGVVWNEQTLDSWLRDPEKFIPGNDMAFPGVKEEAARRDLIAYLKTAGSKPGAQPAGPRLPNLKKAAPADIVKSIHHCGDTYFVGTEDGKTHKIWEFNLRFKSDTSDSGPSPGKPVIVGAGMRGDRAAIIFSSPTEFGAFIIERCE
;
A
#
# COMPACT_ATOMS: atom_id res chain seq x y z
N MET A 1 -1.71 6.38 -6.90
CA MET A 1 -1.17 5.03 -7.19
C MET A 1 0.16 4.89 -6.45
N THR A 2 0.41 3.78 -5.74
CA THR A 2 1.63 3.60 -4.92
C THR A 2 2.66 2.78 -5.70
N GLY A 3 3.92 3.24 -5.74
CA GLY A 3 5.04 2.55 -6.40
C GLY A 3 5.73 1.49 -5.52
N PRO A 4 6.69 0.74 -6.07
CA PRO A 4 7.48 -0.26 -5.35
C PRO A 4 8.51 0.38 -4.41
N SER A 5 9.11 -0.43 -3.52
CA SER A 5 10.21 0.02 -2.65
C SER A 5 11.48 0.39 -3.45
N LEU A 6 12.14 1.46 -3.02
CA LEU A 6 13.43 1.92 -3.57
C LEU A 6 14.65 1.40 -2.79
N ALA A 7 14.48 0.51 -1.81
CA ALA A 7 15.59 -0.13 -1.12
C ALA A 7 16.40 -1.03 -2.09
N ASN A 8 17.73 -1.08 -1.95
CA ASN A 8 18.63 -1.85 -2.83
C ASN A 8 18.39 -1.59 -4.33
N LEU A 9 18.27 -0.30 -4.71
CA LEU A 9 17.93 0.10 -6.08
C LEU A 9 19.10 -0.07 -7.05
N PHE A 10 20.31 0.32 -6.66
CA PHE A 10 21.47 0.34 -7.54
C PHE A 10 21.88 -1.09 -7.96
N GLY A 11 22.13 -1.27 -9.26
CA GLY A 11 22.42 -2.56 -9.89
C GLY A 11 21.19 -3.43 -10.16
N ARG A 12 20.00 -3.05 -9.66
CA ARG A 12 18.77 -3.82 -9.87
C ARG A 12 18.17 -3.54 -11.24
N LYS A 13 17.68 -4.59 -11.91
CA LYS A 13 16.91 -4.47 -13.15
C LYS A 13 15.55 -3.80 -12.90
N ALA A 14 15.14 -2.89 -13.78
CA ALA A 14 13.83 -2.24 -13.71
C ALA A 14 12.68 -3.27 -13.78
N GLY A 15 11.60 -3.02 -13.04
CA GLY A 15 10.41 -3.87 -13.06
C GLY A 15 10.54 -5.22 -12.35
N THR A 16 11.51 -5.39 -11.43
CA THR A 16 11.81 -6.72 -10.83
C THR A 16 11.62 -6.82 -9.31
N VAL A 17 11.07 -5.81 -8.63
CA VAL A 17 10.87 -5.88 -7.17
C VAL A 17 9.86 -6.99 -6.83
N PRO A 18 10.24 -7.99 -6.01
CA PRO A 18 9.32 -9.05 -5.60
C PRO A 18 8.08 -8.50 -4.90
N GLY A 19 6.90 -9.07 -5.19
CA GLY A 19 5.62 -8.66 -4.61
C GLY A 19 4.98 -7.43 -5.24
N PHE A 20 5.66 -6.70 -6.13
CA PHE A 20 5.05 -5.61 -6.89
C PHE A 20 4.67 -6.07 -8.31
N LEU A 21 3.41 -6.48 -8.50
CA LEU A 21 2.93 -7.05 -9.77
C LEU A 21 2.52 -5.99 -10.81
N ARG A 22 2.22 -4.77 -10.35
CA ARG A 22 1.64 -3.68 -11.16
C ARG A 22 2.69 -2.79 -11.84
N TYR A 23 3.77 -3.39 -12.31
CA TYR A 23 4.67 -2.68 -13.22
C TYR A 23 3.98 -2.50 -14.57
N SER A 24 4.32 -1.43 -15.29
CA SER A 24 3.94 -1.32 -16.70
C SER A 24 4.72 -2.33 -17.54
N ASP A 25 4.14 -2.74 -18.65
CA ASP A 25 4.84 -3.60 -19.61
C ASP A 25 6.06 -2.90 -20.21
N ALA A 26 5.99 -1.58 -20.43
CA ALA A 26 7.11 -0.77 -20.88
C ALA A 26 8.30 -0.87 -19.91
N LEU A 27 8.06 -0.69 -18.60
CA LEU A 27 9.14 -0.75 -17.61
C LEU A 27 9.72 -2.16 -17.47
N ARG A 28 8.87 -3.20 -17.50
CA ARG A 28 9.32 -4.62 -17.48
C ARG A 28 10.22 -4.97 -18.67
N ARG A 29 9.91 -4.45 -19.85
CA ARG A 29 10.61 -4.75 -21.10
C ARG A 29 11.77 -3.79 -21.42
N SER A 30 11.89 -2.69 -20.67
CA SER A 30 12.91 -1.66 -20.90
C SER A 30 14.36 -2.17 -20.90
N GLY A 31 14.63 -3.27 -20.20
CA GLY A 31 15.99 -3.79 -20.04
C GLY A 31 16.90 -2.92 -19.15
N VAL A 32 16.37 -1.83 -18.58
CA VAL A 32 17.13 -0.87 -17.79
C VAL A 32 17.66 -1.52 -16.51
N VAL A 33 18.91 -1.19 -16.18
CA VAL A 33 19.53 -1.49 -14.89
C VAL A 33 19.78 -0.17 -14.17
N TRP A 34 19.30 -0.04 -12.94
CA TRP A 34 19.39 1.20 -12.20
C TRP A 34 20.82 1.50 -11.76
N ASN A 35 21.36 2.60 -12.25
CA ASN A 35 22.63 3.20 -11.90
C ASN A 35 22.48 4.73 -11.91
N GLU A 36 23.53 5.48 -11.62
CA GLU A 36 23.43 6.95 -11.53
C GLU A 36 22.94 7.58 -12.84
N GLN A 37 23.41 7.11 -13.99
CA GLN A 37 23.07 7.66 -15.30
C GLN A 37 21.62 7.37 -15.72
N THR A 38 21.17 6.13 -15.51
CA THR A 38 19.80 5.72 -15.84
C THR A 38 18.80 6.32 -14.86
N LEU A 39 19.19 6.50 -13.58
CA LEU A 39 18.37 7.21 -12.61
C LEU A 39 18.28 8.70 -12.92
N ASP A 40 19.37 9.36 -13.34
CA ASP A 40 19.30 10.76 -13.76
C ASP A 40 18.34 10.95 -14.94
N SER A 41 18.46 10.10 -15.96
CA SER A 41 17.59 10.13 -17.15
C SER A 41 16.12 9.88 -16.79
N TRP A 42 15.86 8.86 -15.96
CA TRP A 42 14.52 8.54 -15.47
C TRP A 42 13.93 9.64 -14.60
N LEU A 43 14.70 10.19 -13.66
CA LEU A 43 14.23 11.24 -12.77
C LEU A 43 14.02 12.57 -13.50
N ARG A 44 14.75 12.84 -14.59
CA ARG A 44 14.56 14.06 -15.39
C ARG A 44 13.22 14.03 -16.13
N ASP A 45 12.87 12.91 -16.73
CA ASP A 45 11.65 12.74 -17.52
C ASP A 45 11.32 11.24 -17.72
N PRO A 46 10.51 10.64 -16.83
CA PRO A 46 10.21 9.21 -16.88
C PRO A 46 9.52 8.80 -18.17
N GLU A 47 8.55 9.59 -18.62
CA GLU A 47 7.77 9.30 -19.83
C GLU A 47 8.63 9.40 -21.08
N LYS A 48 9.55 10.38 -21.14
CA LYS A 48 10.50 10.44 -22.25
C LYS A 48 11.52 9.31 -22.22
N PHE A 49 11.98 8.90 -21.03
CA PHE A 49 13.01 7.86 -20.91
C PHE A 49 12.44 6.46 -21.20
N ILE A 50 11.24 6.15 -20.70
CA ILE A 50 10.53 4.89 -20.96
C ILE A 50 9.06 5.23 -21.25
N PRO A 51 8.70 5.45 -22.52
CA PRO A 51 7.34 5.76 -22.92
C PRO A 51 6.34 4.67 -22.54
N GLY A 52 5.15 5.07 -22.06
CA GLY A 52 4.12 4.14 -21.60
C GLY A 52 4.40 3.49 -20.25
N ASN A 53 5.18 4.18 -19.39
CA ASN A 53 5.35 3.74 -18.02
C ASN A 53 4.19 4.25 -17.12
N ASP A 54 3.86 3.50 -16.08
CA ASP A 54 2.72 3.84 -15.20
C ASP A 54 3.08 4.92 -14.14
N MET A 55 4.31 5.43 -14.12
CA MET A 55 4.74 6.43 -13.16
C MET A 55 4.33 7.83 -13.62
N ALA A 56 3.18 8.28 -13.16
CA ALA A 56 2.68 9.65 -13.36
C ALA A 56 3.50 10.69 -12.56
N PHE A 57 4.75 10.92 -12.98
CA PHE A 57 5.67 11.88 -12.37
C PHE A 57 6.30 12.77 -13.46
N PRO A 58 6.20 14.11 -13.35
CA PRO A 58 6.71 15.02 -14.39
C PRO A 58 8.25 15.11 -14.48
N GLY A 59 8.96 14.55 -13.50
CA GLY A 59 10.41 14.61 -13.39
C GLY A 59 10.91 15.79 -12.53
N VAL A 60 12.16 15.71 -12.09
CA VAL A 60 12.92 16.76 -11.42
C VAL A 60 13.79 17.44 -12.48
N LYS A 61 13.46 18.66 -12.87
CA LYS A 61 14.15 19.36 -13.98
C LYS A 61 15.51 19.93 -13.57
N GLU A 62 15.64 20.37 -12.32
CA GLU A 62 16.88 20.92 -11.75
C GLU A 62 17.90 19.80 -11.54
N GLU A 63 19.13 20.00 -12.03
CA GLU A 63 20.14 18.94 -12.10
C GLU A 63 20.81 18.69 -10.74
N ALA A 64 21.07 19.73 -9.95
CA ALA A 64 21.64 19.57 -8.62
C ALA A 64 20.70 18.76 -7.71
N ALA A 65 19.40 19.05 -7.75
CA ALA A 65 18.38 18.32 -7.01
C ALA A 65 18.30 16.85 -7.42
N ARG A 66 18.46 16.53 -8.72
CA ARG A 66 18.56 15.12 -9.15
C ARG A 66 19.81 14.45 -8.60
N ARG A 67 20.96 15.13 -8.67
CA ARG A 67 22.24 14.59 -8.15
C ARG A 67 22.16 14.33 -6.64
N ASP A 68 21.62 15.27 -5.87
CA ASP A 68 21.43 15.13 -4.43
C ASP A 68 20.48 13.98 -4.09
N LEU A 69 19.38 13.86 -4.85
CA LEU A 69 18.44 12.75 -4.69
C LEU A 69 19.08 11.40 -5.01
N ILE A 70 19.88 11.30 -6.08
CA ILE A 70 20.59 10.07 -6.44
C ILE A 70 21.62 9.72 -5.36
N ALA A 71 22.36 10.69 -4.84
CA ALA A 71 23.30 10.51 -3.73
C ALA A 71 22.59 10.02 -2.46
N TYR A 72 21.45 10.61 -2.12
CA TYR A 72 20.61 10.15 -1.02
C TYR A 72 20.12 8.71 -1.25
N LEU A 73 19.62 8.37 -2.44
CA LEU A 73 19.16 7.01 -2.73
C LEU A 73 20.30 5.98 -2.65
N LYS A 74 21.52 6.36 -3.03
CA LYS A 74 22.70 5.49 -2.95
C LYS A 74 23.07 5.17 -1.49
N THR A 75 22.99 6.16 -0.62
CA THR A 75 23.28 6.00 0.82
C THR A 75 22.13 5.32 1.57
N ALA A 76 20.89 5.75 1.34
CA ALA A 76 19.70 5.19 1.98
C ALA A 76 19.40 3.76 1.51
N GLY A 77 19.65 3.46 0.23
CA GLY A 77 19.46 2.14 -0.36
C GLY A 77 20.48 1.09 0.07
N SER A 78 21.60 1.51 0.66
CA SER A 78 22.69 0.63 1.14
C SER A 78 22.57 0.23 2.61
N LYS A 79 21.58 0.76 3.35
CA LYS A 79 21.28 0.27 4.71
C LYS A 79 20.52 -1.06 4.60
N PRO A 80 21.10 -2.20 5.02
CA PRO A 80 20.33 -3.41 5.15
C PRO A 80 19.33 -3.20 6.30
N GLY A 81 18.04 -3.12 5.98
CA GLY A 81 16.99 -3.21 6.99
C GLY A 81 16.21 -1.94 7.34
N ALA A 82 16.30 -0.85 6.58
CA ALA A 82 15.34 0.26 6.72
C ALA A 82 14.41 0.31 5.51
N GLN A 83 13.50 -0.68 5.41
CA GLN A 83 12.21 -0.40 4.79
C GLN A 83 11.59 0.74 5.62
N PRO A 84 11.21 1.90 5.05
CA PRO A 84 10.09 2.61 5.61
C PRO A 84 8.90 1.70 5.32
N ALA A 85 8.67 0.76 6.23
CA ALA A 85 7.38 0.14 6.34
C ALA A 85 6.42 1.30 6.57
N GLY A 86 5.66 1.70 5.53
CA GLY A 86 4.29 2.10 5.82
C GLY A 86 3.75 1.02 6.75
N PRO A 87 3.12 1.39 7.89
CA PRO A 87 3.03 0.55 9.08
C PRO A 87 2.78 -0.89 8.66
N ARG A 88 3.81 -1.74 8.80
CA ARG A 88 3.67 -3.15 8.47
C ARG A 88 2.65 -3.63 9.46
N LEU A 89 1.43 -3.86 8.98
CA LEU A 89 0.38 -4.35 9.85
C LEU A 89 0.92 -5.61 10.52
N PRO A 90 0.75 -5.73 11.85
CA PRO A 90 1.13 -6.95 12.54
C PRO A 90 0.39 -8.12 11.90
N ASN A 91 0.90 -9.34 12.09
CA ASN A 91 0.23 -10.53 11.56
C ASN A 91 -1.23 -10.56 12.05
N LEU A 92 -2.17 -10.36 11.12
CA LEU A 92 -3.59 -10.14 11.41
C LEU A 92 -4.29 -11.42 11.86
N LYS A 93 -3.67 -12.60 11.67
CA LYS A 93 -4.13 -13.86 12.29
C LYS A 93 -4.03 -13.83 13.82
N LYS A 94 -3.22 -12.92 14.38
CA LYS A 94 -3.03 -12.72 15.81
C LYS A 94 -3.72 -11.44 16.32
N ALA A 95 -4.69 -10.91 15.57
CA ALA A 95 -5.47 -9.75 15.98
C ALA A 95 -6.17 -10.00 17.33
N ALA A 96 -6.28 -8.96 18.16
CA ALA A 96 -7.01 -9.06 19.41
C ALA A 96 -8.53 -9.15 19.15
N PRO A 97 -9.33 -9.71 20.07
CA PRO A 97 -10.79 -9.73 19.95
C PRO A 97 -11.43 -8.35 19.67
N ALA A 98 -10.82 -7.28 20.18
CA ALA A 98 -11.27 -5.91 19.92
C ALA A 98 -11.06 -5.46 18.47
N ASP A 99 -10.20 -6.13 17.70
CA ASP A 99 -9.90 -5.79 16.32
C ASP A 99 -10.57 -6.76 15.32
N ILE A 100 -11.08 -7.91 15.77
CA ILE A 100 -11.76 -8.88 14.91
C ILE A 100 -13.21 -8.44 14.71
N VAL A 101 -13.60 -8.22 13.46
CA VAL A 101 -14.94 -7.76 13.06
C VAL A 101 -15.89 -8.94 12.93
N LYS A 102 -17.05 -8.84 13.60
CA LYS A 102 -18.15 -9.81 13.55
C LYS A 102 -19.31 -9.36 12.67
N SER A 103 -19.55 -8.05 12.57
CA SER A 103 -20.66 -7.52 11.78
C SER A 103 -20.31 -6.14 11.23
N ILE A 104 -20.82 -5.85 10.03
CA ILE A 104 -20.74 -4.54 9.41
C ILE A 104 -22.13 -4.24 8.88
N HIS A 105 -22.79 -3.22 9.42
CA HIS A 105 -24.00 -2.70 8.79
C HIS A 105 -23.83 -1.25 8.41
N HIS A 106 -24.48 -0.88 7.32
CA HIS A 106 -24.53 0.47 6.81
C HIS A 106 -25.96 1.01 6.97
N CYS A 107 -26.06 2.26 7.43
CA CYS A 107 -27.30 3.00 7.49
C CYS A 107 -27.01 4.49 7.29
N GLY A 108 -27.68 5.11 6.32
CA GLY A 108 -27.47 6.52 6.01
C GLY A 108 -26.07 6.77 5.44
N ASP A 109 -25.26 7.54 6.16
CA ASP A 109 -23.88 7.91 5.82
C ASP A 109 -22.83 7.22 6.70
N THR A 110 -23.25 6.24 7.50
CA THR A 110 -22.45 5.69 8.60
C THR A 110 -22.42 4.17 8.56
N TYR A 111 -21.22 3.63 8.69
CA TYR A 111 -20.99 2.22 8.98
C TYR A 111 -20.89 1.98 10.47
N PHE A 112 -21.49 0.86 10.89
CA PHE A 112 -21.47 0.35 12.24
C PHE A 112 -20.74 -0.99 12.22
N VAL A 113 -19.56 -1.00 12.84
CA VAL A 113 -18.64 -2.14 12.81
C VAL A 113 -18.62 -2.78 14.19
N GLY A 114 -19.22 -3.96 14.30
CA GLY A 114 -19.23 -4.77 15.52
C GLY A 114 -17.97 -5.62 15.63
N THR A 115 -17.30 -5.59 16.78
CA THR A 115 -16.07 -6.35 17.06
C THR A 115 -16.33 -7.54 17.99
N GLU A 116 -15.41 -8.50 18.04
CA GLU A 116 -15.56 -9.72 18.83
C GLU A 116 -15.59 -9.47 20.34
N ASP A 117 -15.00 -8.36 20.81
CA ASP A 117 -15.15 -7.88 22.19
C ASP A 117 -16.52 -7.28 22.51
N GLY A 118 -17.46 -7.27 21.55
CA GLY A 118 -18.83 -6.80 21.71
C GLY A 118 -19.00 -5.29 21.53
N LYS A 119 -17.94 -4.55 21.18
CA LYS A 119 -18.05 -3.12 20.89
C LYS A 119 -18.56 -2.88 19.48
N THR A 120 -19.09 -1.68 19.26
CA THR A 120 -19.52 -1.20 17.95
C THR A 120 -18.87 0.15 17.66
N HIS A 121 -18.19 0.25 16.52
CA HIS A 121 -17.55 1.47 16.04
C HIS A 121 -18.43 2.13 14.99
N LYS A 122 -18.74 3.41 15.17
CA LYS A 122 -19.44 4.23 14.17
C LYS A 122 -18.40 4.97 13.33
N ILE A 123 -18.47 4.79 12.02
CA ILE A 123 -17.46 5.29 11.08
C ILE A 123 -18.19 5.87 9.88
N TRP A 124 -17.97 7.17 9.65
CA TRP A 124 -18.49 7.85 8.46
C TRP A 124 -17.99 7.17 7.19
N GLU A 125 -18.86 7.02 6.18
CA GLU A 125 -18.60 6.21 4.98
C GLU A 125 -17.31 6.60 4.23
N PHE A 126 -16.97 7.88 4.17
CA PHE A 126 -15.75 8.37 3.51
C PHE A 126 -14.47 8.09 4.31
N ASN A 127 -14.61 7.69 5.57
CA ASN A 127 -13.52 7.38 6.48
C ASN A 127 -13.26 5.88 6.63
N LEU A 128 -14.14 5.02 6.11
CA LEU A 128 -13.97 3.57 6.10
C LEU A 128 -13.40 3.09 4.75
N ARG A 129 -12.45 2.16 4.79
CA ARG A 129 -11.91 1.49 3.60
C ARG A 129 -12.04 -0.02 3.72
N PHE A 130 -12.52 -0.66 2.66
CA PHE A 130 -12.46 -2.12 2.55
C PHE A 130 -11.24 -2.55 1.75
N LYS A 131 -10.51 -3.52 2.27
CA LYS A 131 -9.27 -4.04 1.68
C LYS A 131 -9.23 -5.55 1.78
N SER A 132 -8.52 -6.20 0.87
CA SER A 132 -8.13 -7.60 1.00
C SER A 132 -6.63 -7.71 1.24
N ASP A 133 -6.24 -8.67 2.07
CA ASP A 133 -4.86 -9.11 2.26
C ASP A 133 -4.84 -10.64 2.20
N THR A 134 -4.48 -11.17 1.02
CA THR A 134 -4.39 -12.61 0.75
C THR A 134 -3.03 -13.21 1.15
N SER A 135 -2.17 -12.44 1.85
CA SER A 135 -0.86 -12.91 2.29
C SER A 135 -0.95 -13.84 3.51
N ASP A 136 0.15 -14.55 3.80
CA ASP A 136 0.24 -15.39 5.00
C ASP A 136 0.09 -14.61 6.32
N SER A 137 0.34 -13.30 6.29
CA SER A 137 0.15 -12.38 7.41
C SER A 137 -1.21 -11.68 7.43
N GLY A 138 -2.05 -11.90 6.42
CA GLY A 138 -3.42 -11.41 6.35
C GLY A 138 -4.32 -12.06 7.41
N PRO A 139 -5.57 -11.58 7.54
CA PRO A 139 -6.51 -12.12 8.51
C PRO A 139 -6.90 -13.57 8.19
N SER A 140 -7.45 -14.28 9.17
CA SER A 140 -8.00 -15.62 8.92
C SER A 140 -9.32 -15.51 8.13
N PRO A 141 -9.65 -16.49 7.27
CA PRO A 141 -10.94 -16.54 6.60
C PRO A 141 -12.12 -16.39 7.56
N GLY A 142 -13.10 -15.56 7.19
CA GLY A 142 -14.26 -15.23 8.02
C GLY A 142 -13.95 -14.41 9.28
N LYS A 143 -12.72 -13.91 9.44
CA LYS A 143 -12.32 -13.06 10.58
C LYS A 143 -11.70 -11.76 10.09
N PRO A 144 -12.48 -10.88 9.42
CA PRO A 144 -11.98 -9.57 9.01
C PRO A 144 -11.47 -8.79 10.21
N VAL A 145 -10.44 -7.97 9.99
CA VAL A 145 -9.78 -7.21 11.07
C VAL A 145 -9.89 -5.72 10.78
N ILE A 146 -10.38 -4.94 11.74
CA ILE A 146 -10.37 -3.49 11.69
C ILE A 146 -8.99 -2.96 12.11
N VAL A 147 -8.44 -2.05 11.33
CA VAL A 147 -7.17 -1.38 11.59
C VAL A 147 -7.34 0.13 11.50
N GLY A 148 -6.94 0.84 12.54
CA GLY A 148 -6.93 2.31 12.60
C GLY A 148 -5.77 2.88 11.78
N ALA A 149 -6.06 3.79 10.85
CA ALA A 149 -5.05 4.40 9.99
C ALA A 149 -4.72 5.83 10.45
N GLY A 150 -3.80 5.97 11.40
CA GLY A 150 -2.97 7.18 11.58
C GLY A 150 -3.29 8.08 12.78
N MET A 151 -2.40 9.07 12.98
CA MET A 151 -2.26 9.95 14.17
C MET A 151 -3.49 10.80 14.55
N ARG A 152 -4.59 10.77 13.78
CA ARG A 152 -5.84 11.52 14.07
C ARG A 152 -7.07 10.65 14.32
N GLY A 153 -6.97 9.32 14.20
CA GLY A 153 -8.00 8.37 14.68
C GLY A 153 -9.34 8.36 13.93
N ASP A 154 -9.53 9.16 12.88
CA ASP A 154 -10.81 9.32 12.18
C ASP A 154 -11.01 8.32 11.02
N ARG A 155 -9.95 7.63 10.59
CA ARG A 155 -9.97 6.72 9.44
C ARG A 155 -9.68 5.28 9.84
N ALA A 156 -10.49 4.36 9.32
CA ALA A 156 -10.34 2.93 9.53
C ALA A 156 -10.23 2.18 8.21
N ALA A 157 -9.59 1.02 8.24
CA ALA A 157 -9.74 0.03 7.19
C ALA A 157 -10.16 -1.31 7.80
N ILE A 158 -11.07 -2.01 7.13
CA ILE A 158 -11.38 -3.40 7.43
C ILE A 158 -10.69 -4.26 6.38
N ILE A 159 -9.88 -5.19 6.85
CA ILE A 159 -9.08 -6.08 6.02
C ILE A 159 -9.72 -7.46 6.06
N PHE A 160 -10.04 -7.97 4.88
CA PHE A 160 -10.56 -9.31 4.67
C PHE A 160 -9.47 -10.23 4.14
N SER A 161 -9.67 -11.54 4.29
CA SER A 161 -8.73 -12.54 3.78
C SER A 161 -8.90 -12.74 2.27
N SER A 162 -10.07 -12.40 1.73
CA SER A 162 -10.42 -12.49 0.31
C SER A 162 -11.44 -11.41 -0.08
N PRO A 163 -11.41 -10.87 -1.31
CA PRO A 163 -12.46 -10.01 -1.84
C PRO A 163 -13.86 -10.64 -1.85
N THR A 164 -13.94 -11.98 -1.92
CA THR A 164 -15.21 -12.71 -1.92
C THR A 164 -15.98 -12.57 -0.61
N GLU A 165 -15.31 -12.16 0.48
CA GLU A 165 -15.91 -12.00 1.80
C GLU A 165 -16.65 -10.66 1.96
N PHE A 166 -16.42 -9.68 1.08
CA PHE A 166 -16.94 -8.32 1.25
C PHE A 166 -18.48 -8.31 1.35
N GLY A 167 -19.15 -8.94 0.38
CA GLY A 167 -20.61 -8.95 0.32
C GLY A 167 -21.29 -9.78 1.41
N ALA A 168 -20.57 -10.71 2.05
CA ALA A 168 -21.13 -11.54 3.12
C ALA A 168 -21.18 -10.79 4.47
N PHE A 169 -20.30 -9.82 4.67
CA PHE A 169 -20.17 -9.11 5.94
C PHE A 169 -20.88 -7.75 5.98
N ILE A 170 -21.08 -7.11 4.83
CA ILE A 170 -21.63 -5.76 4.73
C ILE A 170 -23.13 -5.85 4.42
N ILE A 171 -23.96 -5.37 5.35
CA ILE A 171 -25.42 -5.45 5.26
C ILE A 171 -26.01 -4.03 5.34
N GLU A 172 -26.94 -3.69 4.44
CA GLU A 172 -27.75 -2.48 4.58
C GLU A 172 -28.86 -2.71 5.62
N ARG A 173 -28.80 -2.01 6.77
CA ARG A 173 -29.79 -2.12 7.85
C ARG A 173 -29.67 -0.94 8.82
N CYS A 174 -30.81 -0.39 9.25
CA CYS A 174 -30.90 0.73 10.20
C CYS A 174 -31.46 0.37 11.59
N GLU A 175 -31.76 -0.91 11.82
CA GLU A 175 -32.33 -1.48 13.05
C GLU A 175 -31.27 -2.05 13.99
#